data_AF-C8S5J5-F1
#
_entry.id   AF-C8S5J5-F1
#
_cell.length_a   1.000
_cell.length_b   1.000
_cell.length_c   1.000
_cell.angle_alpha   90.00
_cell.angle_beta   90.00
_cell.angle_gamma   90.00
#
_symmetry.space_group_name_H-M   'P 1'
#
loop_
_entity.id
_entity.type
_entity.pdbx_description
1 polymer ?
#
loop_
_entity_poly.entity_id
_entity_poly.type
_entity_poly.pdbx_seq_one_letter_code
_entity_poly.pdbx_strand_id
1 'polypeptide(L)'
;MNEGRQGGRSPDNGPEYISGKLLIWAEKRGITIQHIQPGQPQQNAYIERYNRTVRHEWLDQYIIETIEEAQDFATQWLWTYNNDRPNMGIGGITPAQKLKMAA
;
A
#
# COMPACT_ATOMS: atom_id res chain seq x y z
N MET A 1 3.88 52.81 -11.67
CA MET A 1 2.81 51.81 -11.83
C MET A 1 3.40 50.60 -12.54
N ASN A 2 3.63 49.51 -11.81
CA ASN A 2 3.72 48.14 -12.32
C ASN A 2 3.94 47.23 -11.11
N GLU A 3 2.84 46.76 -10.54
CA GLU A 3 2.88 45.73 -9.51
C GLU A 3 3.21 44.39 -10.19
N GLY A 4 4.31 43.80 -9.73
CA GLY A 4 4.81 42.51 -10.18
C GLY A 4 3.80 41.41 -9.88
N ARG A 5 3.33 40.79 -10.96
CA ARG A 5 2.80 39.43 -11.11
C ARG A 5 2.94 38.59 -9.83
N GLN A 6 1.82 38.34 -9.14
CA GLN A 6 1.75 37.36 -8.07
C GLN A 6 2.20 36.00 -8.62
N GLY A 7 3.33 35.50 -8.11
CA GLY A 7 3.75 34.13 -8.33
C GLY A 7 2.75 33.21 -7.65
N GLY A 8 1.89 32.57 -8.44
CA GLY A 8 1.05 31.48 -7.98
C GLY A 8 1.94 30.33 -7.50
N ARG A 9 2.17 30.28 -6.20
CA ARG A 9 2.69 29.09 -5.54
C ARG A 9 1.60 28.04 -5.66
N SER A 10 1.76 27.07 -6.56
CA SER A 10 0.90 25.90 -6.59
C SER A 10 1.04 25.18 -5.23
N PRO A 11 -0.03 25.08 -4.42
CA PRO A 11 0.05 24.43 -3.11
C PRO A 11 -0.13 22.91 -3.18
N ASP A 12 -0.11 22.25 -4.33
CA ASP A 12 -0.93 21.02 -4.42
C ASP A 12 -0.09 19.80 -4.77
N ASN A 13 0.51 19.18 -3.75
CA ASN A 13 0.67 17.71 -3.59
C ASN A 13 1.63 17.35 -2.43
N GLY A 14 1.53 18.04 -1.29
CA GLY A 14 2.14 17.53 -0.07
C GLY A 14 1.58 16.13 0.27
N PRO A 15 2.35 15.26 0.96
CA PRO A 15 1.88 13.94 1.43
C PRO A 15 0.56 14.04 2.20
N GLU A 16 0.33 15.17 2.86
CA GLU A 16 -0.87 15.51 3.61
C GLU A 16 -2.13 15.62 2.73
N TYR A 17 -2.00 16.16 1.52
CA TYR A 17 -3.11 16.30 0.56
C TYR A 17 -3.44 14.96 -0.12
N ILE A 18 -2.40 14.16 -0.41
CA ILE A 18 -2.55 12.79 -0.90
C ILE A 18 -3.18 11.90 0.19
N SER A 19 -2.75 12.06 1.44
CA SER A 19 -3.32 11.42 2.63
C SER A 19 -4.80 11.76 2.82
N GLY A 20 -5.16 13.05 2.74
CA GLY A 20 -6.55 13.49 2.87
C GLY A 20 -7.47 12.93 1.78
N LYS A 21 -7.03 12.96 0.52
CA LYS A 21 -7.78 12.37 -0.60
C LYS A 21 -7.92 10.86 -0.47
N LEU A 22 -6.87 10.17 -0.02
CA LEU A 22 -6.88 8.73 0.20
C LEU A 22 -7.85 8.35 1.32
N LEU A 23 -7.85 9.09 2.43
CA LEU A 23 -8.78 8.88 3.55
C LEU A 23 -10.24 9.05 3.10
N ILE A 24 -10.55 10.13 2.38
CA ILE A 24 -11.90 10.38 1.86
C ILE A 24 -12.32 9.29 0.87
N TRP A 25 -11.41 8.83 0.00
CA TRP A 25 -11.68 7.75 -0.93
C TRP A 25 -11.94 6.42 -0.21
N ALA A 26 -11.15 6.12 0.83
CA ALA A 26 -11.29 4.90 1.61
C ALA A 26 -12.60 4.89 2.40
N GLU A 27 -12.94 6.01 3.06
CA GLU A 27 -14.21 6.20 3.76
C GLU A 27 -15.41 5.99 2.83
N LYS A 28 -15.39 6.58 1.62
CA LYS A 28 -16.45 6.39 0.61
C LYS A 28 -16.64 4.94 0.17
N ARG A 29 -15.59 4.11 0.28
CA ARG A 29 -15.63 2.68 -0.06
C ARG A 29 -15.83 1.78 1.16
N GLY A 30 -16.05 2.34 2.35
CA GLY A 30 -16.16 1.58 3.60
C GLY A 30 -14.85 0.91 4.03
N ILE A 31 -13.71 1.37 3.51
CA ILE A 31 -12.38 0.84 3.84
C ILE A 31 -11.86 1.59 5.07
N THR A 32 -11.69 0.88 6.18
CA THR A 32 -11.06 1.43 7.39
C THR A 32 -9.55 1.43 7.24
N ILE A 33 -8.92 2.61 7.16
CA ILE A 33 -7.47 2.73 7.26
C ILE A 33 -7.08 2.64 8.74
N GLN A 34 -6.35 1.59 9.11
CA GLN A 34 -5.85 1.42 10.48
C GLN A 34 -4.44 1.98 10.58
N HIS A 35 -4.23 2.89 11.52
CA HIS A 35 -2.89 3.41 11.83
C HIS A 35 -2.23 2.49 12.87
N ILE A 36 -0.92 2.27 12.70
CA ILE A 36 -0.13 1.50 13.66
C ILE A 36 -0.12 2.26 15.00
N GLN A 37 -0.41 1.55 16.09
CA GLN A 37 -0.40 2.13 17.43
C GLN A 37 1.02 2.55 17.82
N PRO A 38 1.24 3.78 18.36
CA PRO A 38 2.53 4.18 18.90
C PRO A 38 2.98 3.19 19.99
N GLY A 39 4.24 2.74 19.93
CA GLY A 39 4.82 1.86 20.96
C GLY A 39 4.64 0.36 20.72
N GLN A 40 4.26 -0.09 19.51
CA GLN A 40 4.29 -1.52 19.12
C GLN A 40 5.33 -1.82 18.03
N PRO A 41 6.63 -1.92 18.37
CA PRO A 41 7.71 -2.12 17.39
C PRO A 41 7.55 -3.39 16.54
N GLN A 42 6.94 -4.45 17.09
CA GLN A 42 6.73 -5.71 16.36
C GLN A 42 5.70 -5.59 15.24
N GLN A 43 4.62 -4.83 15.44
CA GLN A 43 3.65 -4.56 14.36
C GLN A 43 4.31 -3.76 13.24
N ASN A 44 5.12 -2.78 13.61
CA ASN A 44 5.89 -1.98 12.64
C ASN A 44 6.88 -2.85 11.85
N ALA A 45 7.62 -3.74 12.50
CA ALA A 45 8.57 -4.63 11.83
C ALA A 45 7.90 -5.60 10.84
N TYR A 46 6.70 -6.10 11.16
CA TYR A 46 5.94 -6.96 10.25
C TYR A 46 5.46 -6.20 9.01
N ILE A 47 4.87 -5.01 9.20
CA ILE A 47 4.40 -4.16 8.11
C ILE A 47 5.57 -3.66 7.25
N GLU A 48 6.69 -3.28 7.86
CA GLU A 48 7.90 -2.91 7.14
C GLU A 48 8.43 -4.06 6.26
N ARG A 49 8.47 -5.28 6.79
CA ARG A 49 8.86 -6.47 6.01
C ARG A 49 7.91 -6.70 4.85
N TYR A 50 6.60 -6.57 5.08
CA TYR A 50 5.59 -6.69 4.02
C TYR A 50 5.78 -5.62 2.95
N ASN A 51 5.86 -4.34 3.32
CA ASN A 51 6.02 -3.22 2.39
C ASN A 51 7.31 -3.32 1.56
N ARG A 52 8.42 -3.79 2.16
CA ARG A 52 9.66 -4.05 1.43
C ARG A 52 9.48 -5.14 0.37
N THR A 53 8.70 -6.16 0.70
CA THR A 53 8.39 -7.27 -0.19
C THR A 53 7.53 -6.82 -1.37
N VAL A 54 6.45 -6.08 -1.08
CA VAL A 54 5.59 -5.43 -2.09
C VAL A 54 6.42 -4.56 -3.04
N ARG A 55 7.34 -3.77 -2.50
CA ARG A 55 8.20 -2.90 -3.32
C ARG A 55 9.07 -3.71 -4.27
N HIS A 56 9.89 -4.63 -3.75
CA HIS A 56 10.89 -5.32 -4.56
C HIS A 56 10.31 -6.36 -5.53
N GLU A 57 9.24 -7.04 -5.14
CA GLU A 57 8.68 -8.15 -5.92
C GLU A 57 7.58 -7.71 -6.87
N TRP A 58 7.00 -6.53 -6.66
CA TRP A 58 5.94 -5.99 -7.51
C TRP A 58 6.30 -4.61 -8.04
N LEU A 59 6.33 -3.58 -7.20
CA LEU A 59 6.43 -2.20 -7.68
C LEU A 59 7.71 -1.92 -8.49
N ASP A 60 8.83 -2.52 -8.11
CA ASP A 60 10.12 -2.35 -8.80
C ASP A 60 10.18 -3.13 -10.14
N GLN A 61 9.22 -4.02 -10.42
CA GLN A 61 9.21 -4.87 -11.62
C GLN A 61 8.43 -4.27 -12.80
N TYR A 62 7.58 -3.27 -12.55
CA TYR A 62 6.67 -2.72 -13.55
C TYR A 62 6.80 -1.20 -13.66
N ILE A 63 6.81 -0.70 -14.90
CA ILE A 63 6.47 0.70 -15.18
C ILE A 63 4.96 0.74 -15.32
N ILE A 64 4.30 1.52 -14.47
CA ILE A 64 2.84 1.62 -14.40
C ILE A 64 2.46 2.97 -14.99
N GLU A 65 1.73 2.97 -16.10
CA GLU A 65 1.33 4.19 -16.80
C GLU A 65 -0.11 4.60 -16.48
N THR A 66 -0.94 3.63 -16.08
CA THR A 66 -2.36 3.84 -15.77
C THR A 66 -2.79 3.24 -14.43
N ILE A 67 -3.92 3.70 -13.90
CA ILE A 67 -4.48 3.17 -12.65
C ILE A 67 -5.00 1.74 -12.87
N GLU A 68 -5.53 1.46 -14.06
CA GLU A 68 -6.05 0.17 -14.48
C GLU A 68 -4.93 -0.88 -14.49
N GLU A 69 -3.78 -0.57 -15.09
CA GLU A 69 -2.59 -1.43 -15.04
C GLU A 69 -2.10 -1.66 -13.60
N ALA A 70 -2.13 -0.61 -12.78
CA ALA A 70 -1.77 -0.73 -11.36
C ALA A 70 -2.68 -1.74 -10.65
N GLN A 71 -3.98 -1.69 -10.91
CA GLN A 71 -4.97 -2.59 -10.30
C GLN A 71 -4.81 -4.02 -10.78
N ASP A 72 -4.55 -4.24 -12.07
CA ASP A 72 -4.36 -5.57 -12.64
C ASP A 72 -3.11 -6.23 -12.08
N PHE A 73 -1.97 -5.54 -12.10
CA PHE A 73 -0.72 -6.07 -11.56
C PHE A 73 -0.80 -6.28 -10.04
N ALA A 74 -1.44 -5.36 -9.29
CA ALA A 74 -1.68 -5.54 -7.87
C ALA A 74 -2.49 -6.81 -7.60
N THR A 75 -3.56 -7.03 -8.36
CA THR A 75 -4.47 -8.16 -8.20
C THR A 75 -3.75 -9.48 -8.45
N GLN A 76 -2.99 -9.57 -9.55
CA GLN A 76 -2.22 -10.77 -9.90
C GLN A 76 -1.14 -11.05 -8.85
N TRP A 77 -0.42 -10.01 -8.42
CA TRP A 77 0.62 -10.17 -7.40
C TRP A 77 0.03 -10.58 -6.04
N LEU A 78 -1.06 -9.96 -5.60
CA LEU A 78 -1.75 -10.32 -4.36
C LEU A 78 -2.24 -11.77 -4.38
N TRP A 79 -2.76 -12.23 -5.51
CA TRP A 79 -3.16 -13.63 -5.66
C TRP A 79 -1.97 -14.56 -5.49
N THR A 80 -0.86 -14.28 -6.17
CA THR A 80 0.38 -15.08 -6.08
C THR A 80 0.94 -15.09 -4.66
N TYR A 81 1.01 -13.91 -4.02
CA TYR A 81 1.50 -13.78 -2.65
C TYR A 81 0.67 -14.60 -1.66
N ASN A 82 -0.65 -14.58 -1.80
CA ASN A 82 -1.55 -15.25 -0.85
C ASN A 82 -1.67 -16.76 -1.09
N ASN A 83 -1.56 -17.21 -2.34
CA ASN A 83 -1.85 -18.60 -2.71
C ASN A 83 -0.62 -19.45 -2.99
N ASP A 84 0.45 -18.86 -3.55
CA ASP A 84 1.60 -19.61 -4.03
C ASP A 84 2.85 -19.43 -3.19
N ARG A 85 2.94 -18.34 -2.40
CA ARG A 85 4.12 -18.07 -1.60
C ARG A 85 4.13 -18.86 -0.28
N PRO A 86 5.00 -19.86 -0.12
CA PRO A 86 5.12 -20.59 1.13
C PRO A 86 5.86 -19.75 2.18
N ASN A 87 5.32 -19.66 3.39
CA ASN A 87 6.02 -19.06 4.50
C ASN A 87 6.86 -20.12 5.23
N MET A 88 8.15 -20.14 4.92
CA MET A 88 9.10 -21.13 5.46
C MET A 88 9.28 -21.04 6.98
N GLY A 89 8.96 -19.90 7.61
CA GLY A 89 9.01 -19.75 9.07
C GLY A 89 7.87 -20.46 9.82
N ILE A 90 6.86 -20.95 9.11
CA ILE A 90 5.68 -21.62 9.68
C ILE A 90 5.36 -22.96 8.98
N GLY A 91 6.40 -23.66 8.51
CA GLY A 91 6.23 -24.98 7.88
C GLY A 91 5.88 -24.95 6.40
N GLY A 92 6.13 -23.83 5.71
CA GLY A 92 5.95 -23.73 4.25
C GLY A 92 4.51 -23.54 3.80
N ILE A 93 3.59 -23.21 4.71
CA ILE A 93 2.20 -22.94 4.36
C ILE A 93 2.02 -21.51 3.83
N THR A 94 1.08 -21.33 2.91
CA THR A 94 0.78 -20.02 2.31
C THR A 94 -0.12 -19.18 3.23
N PRO A 95 -0.18 -17.85 3.06
CA PRO A 95 -1.08 -17.00 3.84
C PRO A 95 -2.54 -17.48 3.80
N ALA A 96 -3.03 -17.89 2.63
CA ALA A 96 -4.39 -18.41 2.49
C ALA A 96 -4.61 -19.73 3.26
N GLN A 97 -3.62 -20.63 3.27
CA GLN A 97 -3.69 -21.86 4.05
C GLN A 97 -3.73 -21.56 5.55
N LYS A 98 -2.87 -20.64 6.02
CA LYS A 98 -2.87 -20.19 7.42
C LYS A 98 -4.23 -19.63 7.83
N LEU A 99 -4.86 -18.81 6.98
CA LEU A 99 -6.18 -18.25 7.25
C LEU A 99 -7.24 -19.36 7.40
N LYS A 100 -7.23 -20.35 6.51
CA LYS A 100 -8.15 -21.51 6.57
C LYS A 100 -7.95 -22.37 7.82
N MET A 101 -6.73 -22.48 8.33
CA MET A 101 -6.42 -23.24 9.55
C MET A 101 -6.79 -22.49 10.84
N ALA A 102 -7.00 -21.17 10.75
CA ALA A 102 -7.36 -20.32 11.88
C ALA A 102 -8.88 -20.10 12.02
N ALA A 103 -9.67 -20.61 11.06
CA ALA A 103 -11.14 -20.60 11.05
C ALA A 103 -11.69 -21.92 11.59
#